data_AF-A0AB94IU76-F1
#
_entry.id   AF-A0AB94IU76-F1
#
_cell.length_a   1.000
_cell.length_b   1.000
_cell.length_c   1.000
_cell.angle_alpha   90.00
_cell.angle_beta   90.00
_cell.angle_gamma   90.00
#
_symmetry.space_group_name_H-M   'P 1'
#
loop_
_entity.id
_entity.type
_entity.pdbx_description
1 polymer ?
#
loop_
_entity_poly.entity_id
_entity_poly.type
_entity_poly.pdbx_seq_one_letter_code
_entity_poly.pdbx_strand_id
1 'polypeptide(L)'
;MNRKLERRLLMVGSTWQILSGLLTIFVYASYIKNKGLNSSYNTLAKLEAAQSIFGSLYMFSVSFGMLFVILGILNFVLAKTLKDDKAEVKKPIWFILLGVASYLVMDLLGALMFLSAGILALAKNKSISKLVNCHLQN
;
A
#
# COMPACT_ATOMS: atom_id res chain seq x y z
N MET A 1 13.96 -20.40 10.49
CA MET A 1 12.49 -20.46 10.76
C MET A 1 11.75 -20.03 9.51
N ASN A 2 10.72 -20.76 9.08
CA ASN A 2 10.10 -20.55 7.77
C ASN A 2 9.37 -19.19 7.66
N ARG A 3 9.80 -18.32 6.73
CA ARG A 3 9.17 -17.00 6.45
C ARG A 3 8.16 -17.02 5.28
N LYS A 4 7.67 -18.20 4.89
CA LYS A 4 6.68 -18.32 3.79
C LYS A 4 5.38 -17.55 4.05
N LEU A 5 4.90 -17.49 5.29
CA LEU A 5 3.66 -16.77 5.64
C LEU A 5 3.81 -15.26 5.48
N GLU A 6 4.90 -14.67 6.01
CA GLU A 6 5.16 -13.24 5.84
C GLU A 6 5.27 -12.85 4.36
N ARG A 7 6.01 -13.64 3.58
CA ARG A 7 6.14 -13.38 2.13
C ARG A 7 4.81 -13.48 1.39
N ARG A 8 3.96 -14.45 1.73
CA ARG A 8 2.61 -14.54 1.14
C ARG A 8 1.75 -13.34 1.50
N LEU A 9 1.73 -12.93 2.77
CA LEU A 9 0.99 -11.75 3.21
C LEU A 9 1.47 -10.48 2.49
N LEU A 10 2.77 -10.29 2.37
CA LEU A 10 3.34 -9.14 1.65
C LEU A 10 3.04 -9.19 0.15
N MET A 11 3.10 -10.35 -0.48
CA MET A 11 2.75 -10.48 -1.90
C MET A 11 1.28 -10.17 -2.14
N VAL A 12 0.36 -10.74 -1.35
CA VAL A 12 -1.07 -10.49 -1.49
C VAL A 12 -1.40 -9.03 -1.17
N GLY A 13 -0.81 -8.45 -0.12
CA GLY A 13 -0.99 -7.03 0.22
C GLY A 13 -0.49 -6.10 -0.88
N SER A 14 0.64 -6.44 -1.50
CA SER A 14 1.19 -5.68 -2.64
C SER A 14 0.29 -5.80 -3.87
N THR A 15 -0.23 -6.99 -4.17
CA THR A 15 -1.20 -7.18 -5.26
C THR A 15 -2.47 -6.39 -4.99
N TRP A 16 -2.99 -6.41 -3.75
CA TRP A 16 -4.14 -5.62 -3.35
C TRP A 16 -3.90 -4.12 -3.55
N GLN A 17 -2.74 -3.61 -3.11
CA GLN A 17 -2.38 -2.21 -3.28
C GLN A 17 -2.34 -1.78 -4.75
N ILE A 18 -1.82 -2.64 -5.64
CA ILE A 18 -1.85 -2.39 -7.09
C ILE A 18 -3.29 -2.36 -7.60
N LEU A 19 -4.12 -3.33 -7.23
CA LEU A 19 -5.52 -3.39 -7.64
C LEU A 19 -6.30 -2.15 -7.16
N SER A 20 -6.12 -1.73 -5.91
CA SER A 20 -6.72 -0.52 -5.36
C SER A 20 -6.27 0.74 -6.11
N GLY A 21 -4.99 0.83 -6.47
CA GLY A 21 -4.46 1.91 -7.30
C GLY A 21 -5.10 1.94 -8.69
N LEU A 22 -5.21 0.78 -9.36
CA LEU A 22 -5.85 0.66 -10.66
C LEU A 22 -7.36 0.99 -10.60
N LEU A 23 -8.07 0.52 -9.59
CA LEU A 23 -9.48 0.87 -9.38
C LEU A 23 -9.66 2.37 -9.15
N THR A 24 -8.75 3.01 -8.41
CA THR A 24 -8.78 4.46 -8.20
C THR A 24 -8.61 5.23 -9.51
N ILE A 25 -7.69 4.80 -10.38
CA ILE A 25 -7.47 5.44 -11.69
C ILE A 25 -8.65 5.19 -12.63
N PHE A 26 -8.99 3.92 -12.86
CA PHE A 26 -9.92 3.56 -13.93
C PHE A 26 -11.39 3.73 -13.54
N VAL A 27 -11.75 3.47 -12.29
CA VAL A 27 -13.14 3.54 -11.82
C VAL A 27 -13.41 4.90 -11.21
N TYR A 28 -12.66 5.25 -10.15
CA TYR A 28 -12.97 6.45 -9.36
C TYR A 28 -12.64 7.75 -10.10
N ALA A 29 -11.45 7.88 -10.68
CA ALA A 29 -11.10 9.09 -11.42
C ALA A 29 -11.99 9.25 -12.67
N SER A 30 -12.26 8.18 -13.41
CA SER A 30 -13.21 8.23 -14.54
C SER A 30 -14.61 8.67 -14.10
N TYR A 31 -15.09 8.22 -12.94
CA TYR A 31 -16.37 8.65 -12.38
C TYR A 31 -16.39 10.15 -12.07
N ILE A 32 -15.33 10.68 -11.44
CA ILE A 32 -15.18 12.12 -11.18
C ILE A 32 -15.23 12.92 -12.48
N LYS A 33 -14.45 12.50 -13.47
CA LYS A 33 -14.39 13.15 -14.78
C LYS A 33 -15.76 13.16 -15.46
N ASN A 34 -16.47 12.03 -15.42
CA ASN A 34 -17.79 11.92 -16.05
C ASN A 34 -18.85 12.78 -15.33
N LYS A 35 -18.78 12.91 -14.00
CA LYS A 35 -19.63 13.84 -13.26
C LYS A 35 -19.37 15.31 -13.60
N GLY A 36 -18.11 15.66 -13.85
CA GLY A 36 -17.75 17.02 -14.26
C GLY A 36 -18.16 17.39 -15.69
N LEU A 37 -18.31 16.40 -16.58
CA LEU A 37 -18.73 16.63 -17.97
C LEU A 37 -20.25 16.68 -18.12
N ASN A 38 -21.01 15.94 -17.31
CA ASN A 38 -22.46 15.84 -17.41
C ASN A 38 -23.22 16.80 -16.48
N SER A 39 -22.52 17.69 -15.77
CA SER A 39 -23.14 18.67 -14.90
C SER A 39 -23.61 19.88 -15.71
N SER A 40 -24.94 20.08 -15.75
CA SER A 40 -25.55 21.27 -16.35
C SER A 40 -25.55 22.41 -15.34
N TYR A 41 -24.85 23.50 -15.66
CA TYR A 41 -24.82 24.71 -14.84
C TYR A 41 -25.51 25.86 -15.57
N ASN A 42 -26.33 26.61 -14.84
CA ASN A 42 -27.14 27.73 -15.36
C ASN A 42 -26.32 28.94 -15.88
N THR A 43 -24.99 28.91 -15.76
CA THR A 43 -24.12 30.03 -16.17
C THR A 43 -22.76 29.49 -16.61
N LEU A 44 -22.20 30.04 -17.69
CA LEU A 44 -20.88 29.64 -18.21
C LEU A 44 -19.77 29.73 -17.15
N ALA A 45 -19.76 30.79 -16.34
CA ALA A 45 -18.78 30.95 -15.26
C ALA A 45 -18.84 29.83 -14.20
N LYS A 46 -20.05 29.32 -13.90
CA LYS A 46 -20.23 28.19 -12.97
C LYS A 46 -19.80 26.87 -13.60
N LEU A 47 -20.03 26.70 -14.91
CA LEU A 47 -19.57 25.54 -15.67
C LEU A 47 -18.04 25.46 -15.71
N GLU A 48 -17.35 26.55 -16.02
CA GLU A 48 -15.88 26.61 -16.03
C GLU A 48 -15.28 26.32 -14.65
N ALA A 49 -15.80 26.96 -13.61
CA ALA A 49 -15.33 26.73 -12.24
C ALA A 49 -15.51 25.26 -11.82
N ALA A 50 -16.65 24.67 -12.15
CA ALA A 50 -16.90 23.26 -11.88
C ALA A 50 -15.96 22.34 -12.66
N GLN A 51 -15.80 22.56 -13.97
CA GLN A 51 -14.88 21.77 -14.80
C GLN A 51 -13.44 21.83 -14.29
N SER A 52 -12.98 22.98 -13.82
CA SER A 52 -11.65 23.14 -13.22
C SER A 52 -11.48 22.32 -11.92
N ILE A 53 -12.49 22.34 -11.04
CA ILE A 53 -12.49 21.55 -9.79
C ILE A 53 -12.50 20.06 -10.10
N PHE A 54 -13.39 19.60 -10.98
CA PHE A 54 -13.45 18.19 -11.38
C PHE A 54 -12.19 17.73 -12.10
N GLY A 55 -11.58 18.58 -12.94
CA GLY A 55 -10.30 18.31 -13.57
C GLY A 55 -9.17 18.16 -12.56
N SER A 56 -9.12 19.03 -11.56
CA SER A 56 -8.13 18.96 -10.47
C SER A 56 -8.31 17.71 -9.61
N LEU A 57 -9.55 17.37 -9.25
CA LEU A 57 -9.89 16.15 -8.51
C LEU A 57 -9.57 14.88 -9.29
N TYR A 58 -9.81 14.89 -10.61
CA TYR A 58 -9.42 13.80 -11.51
C TYR A 58 -7.90 13.62 -11.49
N MET A 59 -7.13 14.68 -11.72
CA MET A 59 -5.66 14.61 -11.73
C MET A 59 -5.11 14.14 -10.39
N PHE A 60 -5.63 14.67 -9.28
CA PHE A 60 -5.28 14.21 -7.93
C PHE A 60 -5.53 12.71 -7.75
N SER A 61 -6.72 12.23 -8.15
CA SER A 61 -7.09 10.81 -8.02
C SER A 61 -6.20 9.91 -8.88
N VAL A 62 -5.85 10.34 -10.10
CA VAL A 62 -4.94 9.59 -10.98
C VAL A 62 -3.53 9.54 -10.39
N SER A 63 -2.98 10.67 -9.94
CA SER A 63 -1.65 10.72 -9.31
C SER A 63 -1.58 9.87 -8.04
N PHE A 64 -2.62 9.93 -7.21
CA PHE A 64 -2.72 9.11 -6.01
C PHE A 64 -2.79 7.61 -6.33
N GLY A 65 -3.61 7.23 -7.31
CA GLY A 65 -3.69 5.84 -7.77
C GLY A 65 -2.39 5.34 -8.39
N MET A 66 -1.67 6.18 -9.14
CA MET A 66 -0.33 5.84 -9.66
C MET A 66 0.66 5.58 -8.54
N LEU A 67 0.66 6.41 -7.50
CA LEU A 67 1.51 6.23 -6.32
C LEU A 67 1.25 4.86 -5.67
N PHE A 68 -0.01 4.44 -5.56
CA PHE A 68 -0.38 3.11 -5.06
C PHE A 68 0.17 1.98 -5.93
N VAL A 69 0.05 2.09 -7.25
CA VAL A 69 0.58 1.10 -8.19
C VAL A 69 2.09 0.99 -8.06
N ILE A 70 2.81 2.12 -8.03
CA ILE A 70 4.27 2.17 -7.90
C ILE A 70 4.70 1.54 -6.56
N LEU A 71 4.09 1.95 -5.45
CA LEU A 71 4.39 1.38 -4.14
C LEU A 71 4.09 -0.12 -4.10
N GLY A 72 2.96 -0.55 -4.65
CA GLY A 72 2.59 -1.95 -4.72
C GLY A 72 3.63 -2.78 -5.49
N ILE A 73 4.14 -2.29 -6.63
CA ILE A 73 5.21 -2.96 -7.38
C ILE A 73 6.50 -3.03 -6.55
N LEU A 74 6.91 -1.92 -5.93
CA LEU A 74 8.11 -1.88 -5.09
C LEU A 74 8.02 -2.87 -3.92
N ASN A 75 6.88 -2.90 -3.24
CA ASN A 75 6.63 -3.80 -2.12
C ASN A 75 6.59 -5.27 -2.57
N PHE A 76 6.07 -5.55 -3.76
CA PHE A 76 6.08 -6.89 -4.34
C PHE A 76 7.50 -7.39 -4.61
N VAL A 77 8.37 -6.52 -5.15
CA VAL A 77 9.79 -6.84 -5.35
C VAL A 77 10.49 -7.04 -4.00
N LEU A 78 10.27 -6.13 -3.04
CA LEU A 78 10.83 -6.23 -1.69
C LEU A 78 10.43 -7.54 -0.99
N ALA A 79 9.16 -7.95 -1.13
CA ALA A 79 8.64 -9.20 -0.58
C ALA A 79 9.38 -10.42 -1.12
N LYS A 80 9.73 -10.43 -2.42
CA LYS A 80 10.53 -11.52 -3.03
C LYS A 80 11.97 -11.57 -2.51
N THR A 81 12.54 -10.42 -2.14
CA THR A 81 13.92 -10.33 -1.64
C THR A 81 14.08 -10.64 -0.14
N LEU A 82 13.01 -11.03 0.57
CA LEU A 82 13.11 -11.46 1.96
C LEU A 82 13.83 -12.82 2.04
N LYS A 83 15.03 -12.85 2.64
CA LYS A 83 15.78 -14.08 2.93
C LYS A 83 15.32 -14.71 4.25
N ASP A 84 15.34 -16.04 4.34
CA ASP A 84 14.88 -16.79 5.52
C ASP A 84 15.84 -16.69 6.71
N ASP A 85 17.14 -16.55 6.46
CA ASP A 85 18.19 -16.76 7.48
C ASP A 85 18.91 -15.47 7.91
N LYS A 86 18.34 -14.29 7.62
CA LYS A 86 18.89 -13.01 8.09
C LYS A 86 17.90 -12.26 8.96
N ALA A 87 18.34 -11.87 10.15
CA ALA A 87 17.63 -10.96 11.03
C ALA A 87 17.70 -9.53 10.46
N GLU A 88 16.81 -9.21 9.53
CA GLU A 88 16.70 -7.87 8.96
C GLU A 88 15.57 -7.12 9.68
N VAL A 89 15.89 -6.08 10.44
CA VAL A 89 14.91 -5.22 11.15
C VAL A 89 14.39 -4.08 10.28
N LYS A 90 15.17 -3.63 9.28
CA LYS A 90 14.80 -2.50 8.41
C LYS A 90 13.56 -2.79 7.55
N LYS A 91 13.49 -3.97 6.92
CA LYS A 91 12.36 -4.34 6.04
C LYS A 91 11.03 -4.51 6.81
N PRO A 92 10.98 -5.21 7.97
CA PRO A 92 9.76 -5.28 8.77
C PRO A 92 9.25 -3.91 9.23
N ILE A 93 10.13 -3.01 9.65
CA ILE A 93 9.75 -1.64 10.04
C ILE A 93 9.15 -0.88 8.86
N TRP A 94 9.72 -1.02 7.66
CA TRP A 94 9.15 -0.45 6.43
C TRP A 94 7.72 -0.92 6.18
N PHE A 95 7.44 -2.22 6.33
CA PHE A 95 6.09 -2.76 6.15
C PHE A 95 5.10 -2.30 7.23
N ILE A 96 5.56 -2.10 8.47
CA ILE A 96 4.72 -1.52 9.52
C ILE A 96 4.37 -0.07 9.17
N LEU A 97 5.35 0.73 8.77
CA LEU A 97 5.12 2.12 8.37
C LEU A 97 4.15 2.20 7.18
N LEU A 98 4.32 1.31 6.20
CA LEU A 98 3.41 1.20 5.07
C LEU A 98 1.99 0.76 5.48
N GLY A 99 1.88 -0.15 6.44
CA GLY A 99 0.60 -0.58 6.99
C GLY A 99 -0.14 0.53 7.73
N VAL A 100 0.59 1.36 8.51
CA VAL A 100 0.03 2.57 9.13
C VAL A 100 -0.38 3.58 8.07
N ALA A 101 0.46 3.82 7.06
CA ALA A 101 0.11 4.72 5.95
C ALA A 101 -1.15 4.24 5.22
N SER A 102 -1.28 2.93 4.99
CA SER A 102 -2.47 2.31 4.38
C SER A 102 -3.73 2.51 5.22
N TYR A 103 -3.61 2.48 6.55
CA TYR A 103 -4.72 2.79 7.45
C TYR A 103 -5.17 4.25 7.34
N LEU A 104 -4.23 5.21 7.26
CA LEU A 104 -4.55 6.64 7.15
C LEU A 104 -5.31 6.98 5.87
N VAL A 105 -5.06 6.24 4.80
CA VAL A 105 -5.73 6.39 3.50
C VAL A 105 -6.95 5.47 3.35
N MET A 106 -7.41 4.86 4.45
CA MET A 106 -8.56 3.96 4.52
C MET A 106 -8.45 2.68 3.69
N ASP A 107 -7.23 2.28 3.30
CA ASP A 107 -6.97 0.96 2.70
C ASP A 107 -6.82 -0.09 3.80
N LEU A 108 -7.96 -0.48 4.39
CA LEU A 108 -8.00 -1.36 5.57
C LEU A 108 -7.43 -2.75 5.29
N LEU A 109 -7.64 -3.29 4.08
CA LEU A 109 -7.11 -4.59 3.67
C LEU A 109 -5.58 -4.54 3.50
N GLY A 110 -5.06 -3.49 2.84
CA GLY A 110 -3.62 -3.24 2.76
C GLY A 110 -3.01 -3.08 4.15
N ALA A 111 -3.64 -2.28 5.01
CA ALA A 111 -3.20 -2.05 6.39
C ALA A 111 -3.08 -3.35 7.18
N LEU A 112 -4.12 -4.18 7.16
CA LEU A 112 -4.12 -5.48 7.86
C LEU A 112 -3.01 -6.40 7.36
N MET A 113 -2.80 -6.49 6.05
CA MET A 113 -1.78 -7.37 5.47
C MET A 113 -0.36 -6.91 5.81
N PHE A 114 -0.05 -5.62 5.61
CA PHE A 114 1.28 -5.09 5.85
C PHE A 114 1.64 -5.01 7.34
N LEU A 115 0.70 -4.62 8.20
CA LEU A 115 0.92 -4.64 9.65
C LEU A 115 1.13 -6.06 10.17
N SER A 116 0.26 -7.00 9.77
CA SER A 116 0.40 -8.40 10.20
C SER A 116 1.73 -9.00 9.76
N ALA A 117 2.13 -8.78 8.51
CA ALA A 117 3.41 -9.26 8.00
C ALA A 117 4.62 -8.63 8.71
N GLY A 118 4.58 -7.32 8.94
CA GLY A 118 5.67 -6.60 9.62
C GLY A 118 5.83 -7.02 11.09
N ILE A 119 4.73 -7.15 11.83
CA ILE A 119 4.73 -7.61 13.23
C ILE A 119 5.22 -9.06 13.32
N LEU A 120 4.73 -9.95 12.46
CA LEU A 120 5.18 -11.35 12.41
C LEU A 120 6.68 -11.44 12.15
N ALA A 121 7.19 -10.65 11.21
CA ALA A 121 8.62 -10.66 10.87
C ALA A 121 9.49 -10.14 12.05
N LEU A 122 9.04 -9.12 12.79
CA LEU A 122 9.74 -8.64 13.99
C LEU A 122 9.70 -9.65 15.13
N ALA A 123 8.53 -10.26 15.40
CA ALA A 123 8.38 -11.26 16.45
C ALA A 123 9.33 -12.46 16.20
N LYS A 124 9.43 -12.89 14.95
CA LYS A 124 10.33 -13.97 14.53
C LYS A 124 11.81 -13.59 14.60
N ASN A 125 12.17 -12.34 14.36
CA ASN A 125 13.55 -11.87 14.59
C ASN A 125 13.92 -11.93 16.08
N LYS A 126 12.99 -11.56 16.96
CA LYS A 126 13.20 -11.61 18.41
C LYS A 126 13.43 -13.04 18.91
N SER A 127 12.68 -14.02 18.40
CA SER A 127 12.88 -15.42 18.76
C SER A 127 14.21 -15.99 18.25
N ILE A 128 14.63 -15.63 17.03
CA ILE A 128 15.93 -16.05 16.48
C ILE A 128 17.09 -15.46 17.29
N SER A 129 17.03 -14.17 17.63
CA SER A 129 18.06 -13.52 18.46
C SER A 129 18.19 -14.19 19.85
N LYS A 130 17.06 -14.58 20.46
CA LYS A 130 17.07 -15.27 21.76
C LYS A 130 17.66 -16.68 21.67
N LEU A 131 17.38 -17.42 20.59
CA LEU A 131 17.96 -18.75 20.35
C LEU A 131 19.48 -18.69 20.10
N VAL A 132 19.96 -17.70 19.34
CA VAL A 132 21.40 -17.50 19.12
C VAL A 132 22.13 -17.18 20.43
N ASN A 133 21.56 -16.32 21.27
CA ASN A 133 22.15 -16.01 22.58
C ASN A 133 22.16 -17.22 23.53
N CYS A 134 21.16 -18.09 23.49
CA CYS A 134 21.16 -19.35 24.25
C CYS A 134 22.28 -20.32 23.80
N HIS A 135 22.54 -20.41 22.49
CA HIS A 135 23.62 -21.26 21.96
C HIS A 135 25.03 -20.74 22.25
N LEU A 136 25.19 -19.45 22.56
CA LEU A 136 26.48 -18.87 22.95
C LEU A 136 26.75 -18.97 24.46
N GLN A 137 25.76 -19.40 25.26
CA GLN A 137 25.89 -19.55 26.72
C GLN A 137 26.10 -21.01 27.18
N ASN A 138 26.00 -21.98 26.27
CA ASN A 138 26.35 -23.39 26.48
C ASN A 138 27.67 -23.72 25.79
#